data_AF-A0A6G0ACH8-F1
#
_entry.id   AF-A0A6G0ACH8-F1
#
_cell.length_a   1.000
_cell.length_b   1.000
_cell.length_c   1.000
_cell.angle_alpha   90.00
_cell.angle_beta   90.00
_cell.angle_gamma   90.00
#
_symmetry.space_group_name_H-M   'P 1'
#
loop_
_entity.id
_entity.type
_entity.pdbx_description
1 polymer ?
#
loop_
_entity_poly.entity_id
_entity_poly.type
_entity_poly.pdbx_seq_one_letter_code
_entity_poly.pdbx_strand_id
1 'polypeptide(L)'
;MKNSITCPHCKSDNAFYNVTCNKCGYYLRDKIYNIDLWSIIIKLIDNPSKAFRNIIYAEHKNFIFFILLFISAKVLINSRFLSMVSVGEFQTTLELFFSYLIVLVSVLIFFIVFTFAYKSLCIFQSVHFRFADIISLIIYSQIPFVFGLIILFPLELVIFGDYLFSINPSPF
;
A
#
# COMPACT_ATOMS: atom_id res chain seq x y z
N MET A 1 3.79 11.28 23.49
CA MET A 1 5.25 11.45 23.28
C MET A 1 5.44 12.55 22.24
N LYS A 2 6.24 13.59 22.50
CA LYS A 2 6.55 14.61 21.47
C LYS A 2 7.49 13.97 20.44
N ASN A 3 7.05 13.88 19.18
CA ASN A 3 7.81 13.26 18.10
C ASN A 3 8.69 14.32 17.40
N SER A 4 9.60 14.93 18.15
CA SER A 4 10.48 16.01 17.70
C SER A 4 11.95 15.63 17.87
N ILE A 5 12.80 16.18 16.98
CA ILE A 5 14.25 16.08 17.04
C ILE A 5 14.83 17.49 17.14
N THR A 6 15.74 17.69 18.10
CA THR A 6 16.44 18.95 18.26
C THR A 6 17.62 19.00 17.30
N CYS A 7 17.76 20.10 16.57
CA CYS A 7 18.90 20.29 15.67
C CYS A 7 20.20 20.46 16.49
N PRO A 8 21.26 19.70 16.22
CA PRO A 8 22.52 19.83 16.95
C PRO A 8 23.21 21.18 16.69
N HIS A 9 22.97 21.79 15.52
CA HIS A 9 23.58 23.06 15.13
C HIS A 9 22.86 24.29 15.70
N CYS A 10 21.54 24.41 15.49
CA CYS A 10 20.79 25.61 15.87
C CYS A 10 19.79 25.42 17.01
N LYS A 11 19.77 24.24 17.65
CA LYS A 11 18.89 23.87 18.78
C LYS A 11 17.39 24.06 18.55
N SER A 12 16.94 24.22 17.30
CA SER A 12 15.51 24.31 16.99
C SER A 12 14.86 22.92 16.99
N ASP A 13 13.63 22.86 17.47
CA ASP A 13 12.80 21.66 17.35
C ASP A 13 12.35 21.47 15.90
N ASN A 14 12.54 20.26 15.39
CA ASN A 14 12.08 19.83 14.08
C ASN A 14 11.22 18.56 14.21
N ALA A 15 10.40 18.28 13.21
CA ALA A 15 9.68 17.01 13.15
C ALA A 15 10.69 15.84 13.02
N PHE A 16 10.45 14.75 13.74
CA PHE A 16 11.36 13.59 13.80
C PHE A 16 11.73 13.01 12.42
N TYR A 17 10.87 13.16 11.42
CA TYR A 17 11.06 12.58 10.09
C TYR A 17 11.78 13.49 9.09
N ASN A 18 12.05 14.75 9.45
CA ASN A 18 12.71 15.71 8.55
C ASN A 18 14.17 15.32 8.27
N VAL A 19 14.58 15.49 7.00
CA VAL A 19 15.97 15.24 6.57
C VAL A 19 16.86 16.43 6.94
N THR A 20 16.34 17.65 6.76
CA THR A 20 17.04 18.90 7.04
C THR A 20 16.31 19.71 8.09
N CYS A 21 17.07 20.51 8.84
CA CYS A 21 16.52 21.46 9.79
C CYS A 21 15.81 22.61 9.05
N ASN A 22 14.57 22.90 9.42
CA ASN A 22 13.78 23.97 8.81
C ASN A 22 14.40 25.37 9.02
N LYS A 23 15.21 25.55 10.07
CA LYS A 23 15.80 26.85 10.44
C LYS A 23 17.18 27.09 9.84
N CYS A 24 18.04 26.08 9.80
CA CYS A 24 19.46 26.25 9.42
C CYS A 24 19.92 25.35 8.28
N GLY A 25 19.05 24.47 7.75
CA GLY A 25 19.40 23.56 6.66
C GLY A 25 20.32 22.39 7.03
N TYR A 26 20.79 22.31 8.27
CA TYR A 26 21.64 21.21 8.75
C TYR A 26 20.96 19.85 8.56
N TYR A 27 21.70 18.85 8.08
CA TYR A 27 21.19 17.48 7.90
C TYR A 27 21.00 16.80 9.25
N LEU A 28 19.75 16.45 9.57
CA LEU A 28 19.38 15.80 10.82
C LEU A 28 19.54 14.27 10.77
N ARG A 29 19.59 13.69 9.56
CA ARG A 29 19.74 12.26 9.33
C ARG A 29 20.22 11.99 7.91
N ASP A 30 20.68 10.75 7.69
CA ASP A 30 21.02 10.25 6.37
C ASP A 30 19.81 10.21 5.43
N LYS A 31 20.11 10.49 4.16
CA LYS A 31 19.13 10.58 3.09
C LYS A 31 18.96 9.21 2.44
N ILE A 32 17.72 8.74 2.37
CA ILE A 32 17.34 7.57 1.57
C ILE A 32 16.72 8.10 0.29
N TYR A 33 17.39 7.92 -0.85
CA TYR A 33 16.94 8.52 -2.11
C TYR A 33 15.75 7.75 -2.71
N ASN A 34 15.96 6.46 -2.96
CA ASN A 34 14.96 5.56 -3.53
C ASN A 34 14.66 4.41 -2.56
N ILE A 35 13.44 3.90 -2.64
CA ILE A 35 13.08 2.64 -1.99
C ILE A 35 13.65 1.49 -2.83
N ASP A 36 14.22 0.48 -2.17
CA ASP A 36 14.46 -0.84 -2.76
C ASP A 36 13.29 -1.75 -2.38
N LEU A 37 12.51 -2.18 -3.38
CA LEU A 37 11.30 -2.97 -3.18
C LEU A 37 11.61 -4.30 -2.47
N TRP A 38 12.64 -5.02 -2.93
CA TRP A 38 12.98 -6.34 -2.38
C TRP A 38 13.48 -6.23 -0.95
N SER A 39 14.36 -5.25 -0.68
CA SER A 39 14.83 -5.00 0.68
C SER A 39 13.69 -4.62 1.63
N ILE A 40 12.74 -3.80 1.18
CA ILE A 40 11.57 -3.42 1.98
C ILE A 40 10.64 -4.61 2.21
N ILE A 41 10.36 -5.42 1.20
CA ILE A 41 9.52 -6.61 1.33
C ILE A 41 10.07 -7.55 2.40
N ILE A 42 11.36 -7.87 2.35
CA ILE A 42 12.01 -8.73 3.36
C ILE A 42 11.92 -8.09 4.74
N LYS A 43 12.21 -6.78 4.85
CA LYS A 43 12.13 -6.05 6.12
C LYS A 43 10.71 -5.91 6.64
N LEU A 44 9.67 -5.88 5.80
CA LEU A 44 8.28 -5.84 6.25
C LEU A 44 7.92 -7.11 7.02
N ILE A 45 8.52 -8.24 6.64
CA ILE A 45 8.34 -9.54 7.31
C ILE A 45 9.19 -9.63 8.57
N ASP A 46 10.48 -9.28 8.47
CA ASP A 46 11.47 -9.42 9.56
C ASP A 46 11.33 -8.33 10.64
N ASN A 47 11.27 -7.06 10.24
CA ASN A 47 11.17 -5.92 11.15
C ASN A 47 10.30 -4.79 10.54
N PRO A 48 8.96 -4.88 10.68
CA PRO A 48 8.02 -3.96 10.03
C PRO A 48 8.24 -2.51 10.46
N SER A 49 8.59 -2.26 11.73
CA SER A 49 8.86 -0.90 12.23
C SER A 49 10.03 -0.24 11.49
N LYS A 50 11.12 -0.99 11.24
CA LYS A 50 12.26 -0.50 10.46
C LYS A 50 11.90 -0.32 8.98
N ALA A 51 11.08 -1.21 8.42
CA ALA A 51 10.60 -1.09 7.05
C ALA A 51 9.77 0.19 6.85
N PHE A 52 8.75 0.42 7.69
CA PHE A 52 7.92 1.62 7.62
C PHE A 52 8.73 2.90 7.86
N ARG A 53 9.71 2.88 8.77
CA ARG A 53 10.63 3.99 8.96
C ARG A 53 11.41 4.31 7.68
N ASN A 54 11.96 3.28 7.01
CA ASN A 54 12.67 3.45 5.74
C ASN A 54 11.74 3.98 4.64
N ILE A 55 10.50 3.48 4.58
CA ILE A 55 9.49 3.97 3.63
C ILE A 55 9.23 5.45 3.85
N ILE A 56 8.97 5.91 5.09
CA ILE A 56 8.77 7.33 5.40
C ILE A 56 10.01 8.15 5.03
N TYR A 57 11.18 7.58 5.31
CA TYR A 57 12.46 8.26 5.14
C TYR A 57 12.90 8.46 3.70
N ALA A 58 12.40 7.65 2.77
CA ALA A 58 12.69 7.76 1.36
C ALA A 58 12.15 9.07 0.76
N GLU A 59 12.89 9.72 -0.12
CA GLU A 59 12.37 10.85 -0.90
C GLU A 59 11.43 10.38 -2.00
N HIS A 60 11.87 9.44 -2.84
CA HIS A 60 11.07 8.97 -3.97
C HIS A 60 10.42 7.61 -3.67
N LYS A 61 9.11 7.55 -3.92
CA LYS A 61 8.24 6.39 -3.61
C LYS A 61 7.93 5.57 -4.86
N ASN A 62 8.98 5.10 -5.52
CA ASN A 62 8.95 4.67 -6.93
C ASN A 62 7.99 3.51 -7.23
N PHE A 63 7.75 2.61 -6.28
CA PHE A 63 6.96 1.40 -6.51
C PHE A 63 5.46 1.53 -6.15
N ILE A 64 4.98 2.71 -5.76
CA ILE A 64 3.56 2.90 -5.41
C ILE A 64 2.64 2.44 -6.54
N PHE A 65 2.86 2.96 -7.75
CA PHE A 65 2.02 2.65 -8.91
C PHE A 65 2.11 1.16 -9.26
N PHE A 66 3.31 0.60 -9.22
CA PHE A 66 3.54 -0.83 -9.48
C PHE A 66 2.75 -1.71 -8.50
N ILE A 67 2.83 -1.43 -7.19
CA ILE A 67 2.09 -2.18 -6.17
C ILE A 67 0.57 -2.07 -6.39
N LEU A 68 0.09 -0.88 -6.75
CA LEU A 68 -1.34 -0.65 -7.03
C LEU A 68 -1.86 -1.51 -8.18
N LEU A 69 -1.09 -1.72 -9.25
CA LEU A 69 -1.50 -2.60 -10.36
C LEU A 69 -1.79 -4.03 -9.86
N PHE A 70 -0.92 -4.60 -9.03
CA PHE A 70 -1.14 -5.94 -8.46
C PHE A 70 -2.30 -5.98 -7.48
N ILE A 71 -2.45 -4.96 -6.64
CA ILE A 71 -3.59 -4.88 -5.72
C ILE A 71 -4.90 -4.85 -6.53
N SER A 72 -4.99 -4.01 -7.56
CA SER A 72 -6.18 -3.91 -8.40
C SER A 72 -6.49 -5.22 -9.14
N ALA A 73 -5.46 -5.94 -9.61
CA ALA A 73 -5.66 -7.27 -10.20
C ALA A 73 -6.22 -8.28 -9.19
N LYS A 74 -5.71 -8.30 -7.95
CA LYS A 74 -6.23 -9.20 -6.90
C LYS A 74 -7.64 -8.80 -6.46
N VAL A 75 -7.94 -7.51 -6.35
CA VAL A 75 -9.30 -7.02 -6.06
C VAL A 75 -10.26 -7.44 -7.17
N LEU A 76 -9.87 -7.35 -8.44
CA LEU A 76 -10.69 -7.82 -9.56
C LEU A 76 -11.01 -9.31 -9.43
N ILE A 77 -10.00 -10.16 -9.22
CA ILE A 77 -10.20 -11.61 -9.03
C ILE A 77 -11.16 -11.89 -7.86
N ASN A 78 -10.94 -11.25 -6.71
CA ASN A 78 -11.79 -11.44 -5.55
C ASN A 78 -13.22 -10.92 -5.78
N SER A 79 -13.39 -9.81 -6.52
CA SER A 79 -14.71 -9.28 -6.86
C SER A 79 -15.50 -10.22 -7.78
N ARG A 80 -14.79 -10.86 -8.71
CA ARG A 80 -15.35 -11.88 -9.60
C ARG A 80 -15.78 -13.12 -8.82
N PHE A 81 -14.93 -13.58 -7.92
CA PHE A 81 -15.25 -14.68 -7.01
C PHE A 81 -16.48 -14.36 -6.14
N LEU A 82 -16.53 -13.17 -5.53
CA LEU A 82 -17.66 -12.74 -4.69
C LEU A 82 -18.96 -12.61 -5.50
N SER A 83 -18.89 -12.15 -6.75
CA SER A 83 -20.06 -12.03 -7.62
C SER A 83 -20.71 -13.36 -7.97
N MET A 84 -19.93 -14.45 -8.02
CA MET A 84 -20.49 -15.79 -8.24
C MET A 84 -21.35 -16.21 -7.06
N VAL A 85 -20.84 -16.03 -5.84
CA VAL A 85 -21.58 -16.37 -4.61
C VAL A 85 -22.90 -15.60 -4.51
N SER A 86 -22.95 -14.35 -4.97
CA SER A 86 -24.15 -13.50 -4.83
C SER A 86 -25.15 -13.61 -5.97
N VAL A 87 -24.70 -13.77 -7.22
CA VAL A 87 -25.56 -13.74 -8.43
C VAL A 87 -25.82 -15.14 -9.01
N GLY A 88 -25.04 -16.15 -8.63
CA GLY A 88 -25.24 -17.52 -9.09
C GLY A 88 -24.64 -17.83 -10.48
N GLU A 89 -24.29 -16.82 -11.27
CA GLU A 89 -23.70 -16.98 -12.60
C GLU A 89 -22.60 -15.96 -12.90
N PHE A 90 -21.59 -16.39 -13.66
CA PHE A 90 -20.54 -15.51 -14.19
C PHE A 90 -21.01 -14.77 -15.45
N GLN A 91 -21.95 -13.85 -15.31
CA GLN A 91 -22.36 -12.99 -16.42
C GLN A 91 -21.57 -11.69 -16.40
N THR A 92 -20.42 -11.69 -17.08
CA THR A 92 -19.63 -10.46 -17.27
C THR A 92 -20.05 -9.77 -18.55
N THR A 93 -20.90 -8.74 -18.44
CA THR A 93 -21.31 -7.91 -19.58
C THR A 93 -20.19 -6.98 -20.08
N LEU A 94 -19.18 -6.73 -19.23
CA LEU A 94 -18.03 -5.90 -19.53
C LEU A 94 -16.79 -6.76 -19.80
N GLU A 95 -16.03 -6.39 -20.83
CA GLU A 95 -14.74 -7.00 -21.11
C GLU A 95 -13.78 -6.88 -19.92
N LEU A 96 -12.86 -7.83 -19.80
CA LEU A 96 -11.90 -7.90 -18.69
C LEU A 96 -11.04 -6.63 -18.59
N PHE A 97 -10.62 -6.08 -19.74
CA PHE A 97 -9.81 -4.86 -19.77
C PHE A 97 -10.53 -3.65 -19.16
N PHE A 98 -11.78 -3.38 -19.59
CA PHE A 98 -12.58 -2.30 -19.03
C PHE A 98 -12.90 -2.53 -17.55
N SER A 99 -13.20 -3.78 -17.18
CA SER A 99 -13.44 -4.16 -15.78
C SER A 99 -12.21 -3.87 -14.91
N TYR A 100 -11.02 -4.21 -15.40
CA TYR A 100 -9.76 -3.92 -14.72
C TYR A 100 -9.52 -2.40 -14.56
N LEU A 101 -9.76 -1.61 -15.61
CA LEU A 101 -9.61 -0.15 -15.52
C LEU A 101 -10.56 0.47 -14.49
N ILE A 102 -11.81 0.03 -14.44
CA ILE A 102 -12.79 0.48 -13.44
C ILE A 102 -12.30 0.13 -12.03
N VAL A 103 -11.84 -1.10 -11.82
CA VAL A 103 -11.30 -1.53 -10.52
C VAL A 103 -10.05 -0.73 -10.15
N LEU A 104 -9.13 -0.49 -11.10
CA LEU A 104 -7.93 0.31 -10.87
C LEU A 104 -8.27 1.73 -10.41
N VAL A 105 -9.19 2.41 -11.11
CA VAL A 105 -9.66 3.75 -10.73
C VAL A 105 -10.36 3.73 -9.38
N SER A 106 -11.20 2.73 -9.10
CA SER A 106 -11.89 2.61 -7.81
C SER A 106 -10.93 2.41 -6.64
N VAL A 107 -9.89 1.59 -6.82
CA VAL A 107 -8.84 1.34 -5.81
C VAL A 107 -8.01 2.60 -5.58
N LEU A 108 -7.66 3.33 -6.65
CA LEU A 108 -6.97 4.62 -6.55
C LEU A 108 -7.79 5.64 -5.74
N ILE A 109 -9.07 5.80 -6.06
CA ILE A 109 -9.98 6.71 -5.35
C ILE A 109 -10.08 6.28 -3.88
N PHE A 110 -10.26 4.99 -3.61
CA PHE A 110 -10.34 4.45 -2.25
C PHE A 110 -9.10 4.81 -1.42
N PHE A 111 -7.89 4.57 -1.93
CA PHE A 111 -6.67 4.90 -1.21
C PHE A 111 -6.47 6.40 -1.01
N ILE A 112 -6.86 7.24 -1.98
CA ILE A 112 -6.82 8.69 -1.85
C ILE A 112 -7.75 9.14 -0.72
N VAL A 113 -9.01 8.70 -0.73
CA VAL A 113 -10.01 9.03 0.31
C VAL A 113 -9.55 8.53 1.68
N PHE A 114 -9.04 7.31 1.76
CA PHE A 114 -8.53 6.74 3.00
C PHE A 114 -7.31 7.52 3.54
N THR A 115 -6.43 7.98 2.65
CA THR A 115 -5.30 8.84 3.03
C THR A 115 -5.78 10.18 3.60
N PHE A 116 -6.81 10.79 3.00
CA PHE A 116 -7.42 12.02 3.53
C PHE A 116 -8.04 11.80 4.92
N ALA A 117 -8.78 10.71 5.10
CA ALA A 117 -9.36 10.35 6.39
C ALA A 117 -8.28 10.15 7.46
N TYR A 118 -7.22 9.40 7.12
CA TYR A 118 -6.11 9.16 8.04
C TYR A 118 -5.34 10.44 8.37
N LYS A 119 -5.11 11.32 7.39
CA LYS A 119 -4.47 12.62 7.61
C LYS A 119 -5.29 13.50 8.55
N SER A 120 -6.63 13.49 8.43
CA SER A 120 -7.52 14.21 9.33
C SER A 120 -7.36 13.74 10.78
N LEU A 121 -7.30 12.42 11.00
CA LEU A 121 -7.07 11.82 12.32
C LEU A 121 -5.69 12.20 12.89
N CYS A 122 -4.64 12.24 12.06
CA CYS A 122 -3.30 12.65 12.50
C CYS A 122 -3.23 14.11 12.94
N ILE A 123 -3.95 15.01 12.25
CA ILE A 123 -4.03 16.43 12.62
C ILE A 123 -4.66 16.57 14.01
N PHE A 124 -5.71 15.80 14.29
CA PHE A 124 -6.35 15.77 15.62
C PHE A 124 -5.36 15.37 16.72
N GLN A 125 -4.40 14.50 16.42
CA GLN A 125 -3.35 14.06 17.35
C GLN A 125 -2.09 14.95 17.35
N SER A 126 -2.10 16.10 16.66
CA SER A 126 -0.95 17.00 16.54
C SER A 126 0.30 16.35 15.94
N VAL A 127 0.12 15.34 15.08
CA VAL A 127 1.23 14.68 14.37
C VAL A 127 1.26 15.12 12.91
N HIS A 128 2.37 15.75 12.50
CA HIS A 128 2.54 16.21 11.13
C HIS A 128 3.22 15.15 10.26
N PHE A 129 2.46 14.61 9.30
CA PHE A 129 2.98 13.72 8.25
C PHE A 129 2.73 14.32 6.86
N ARG A 130 3.63 14.03 5.92
CA ARG A 130 3.43 14.38 4.51
C ARG A 130 2.41 13.42 3.89
N PHE A 131 1.56 13.92 2.99
CA PHE A 131 0.56 13.10 2.30
C PHE A 131 1.21 11.90 1.58
N ALA A 132 2.33 12.14 0.90
CA ALA A 132 3.11 11.11 0.21
C ALA A 132 3.61 10.00 1.15
N ASP A 133 3.90 10.30 2.42
CA ASP A 133 4.33 9.28 3.38
C ASP A 133 3.15 8.41 3.83
N ILE A 134 2.00 9.04 4.11
CA ILE A 134 0.79 8.32 4.54
C ILE A 134 0.32 7.36 3.44
N ILE A 135 0.17 7.85 2.20
CA ILE A 135 -0.26 7.00 1.08
C ILE A 135 0.74 5.86 0.82
N SER A 136 2.05 6.13 0.95
CA SER A 136 3.07 5.07 0.84
C SER A 136 2.88 4.01 1.91
N LEU A 137 2.74 4.40 3.18
CA LEU A 137 2.55 3.44 4.28
C LEU A 137 1.34 2.55 4.06
N ILE A 138 0.22 3.14 3.63
CA ILE A 138 -1.02 2.41 3.35
C ILE A 138 -0.82 1.43 2.19
N ILE A 139 -0.17 1.84 1.10
CA ILE A 139 -0.01 0.98 -0.07
C ILE A 139 1.00 -0.15 0.20
N TYR A 140 2.12 0.15 0.86
CA TYR A 140 3.10 -0.88 1.23
C TYR A 140 2.59 -1.84 2.31
N SER A 141 1.59 -1.46 3.12
CA SER A 141 0.96 -2.41 4.05
C SER A 141 0.14 -3.48 3.33
N GLN A 142 -0.20 -3.28 2.05
CA GLN A 142 -0.93 -4.24 1.21
C GLN A 142 -0.02 -5.25 0.47
N ILE A 143 1.28 -5.25 0.74
CA ILE A 143 2.21 -6.25 0.18
C ILE A 143 1.75 -7.71 0.39
N PRO A 144 1.17 -8.10 1.55
CA PRO A 144 0.59 -9.44 1.71
C PRO A 144 -0.48 -9.79 0.66
N PHE A 145 -1.24 -8.80 0.20
CA PHE A 145 -2.26 -8.99 -0.83
C PHE A 145 -1.63 -9.27 -2.20
N VAL A 146 -0.51 -8.61 -2.50
CA VAL A 146 0.30 -8.87 -3.69
C VAL A 146 0.89 -10.29 -3.65
N PHE A 147 1.39 -10.74 -2.50
CA PHE A 147 1.82 -12.12 -2.34
C PHE A 147 0.69 -13.13 -2.51
N GLY A 148 -0.50 -12.82 -2.01
CA GLY A 148 -1.69 -13.64 -2.25
C GLY A 148 -2.07 -13.74 -3.74
N LEU A 149 -1.74 -12.74 -4.55
CA LEU A 149 -1.91 -12.81 -5.99
C LEU A 149 -0.82 -13.62 -6.68
N ILE A 150 0.45 -13.42 -6.32
CA ILE A 150 1.57 -14.02 -7.06
C ILE A 150 1.77 -15.50 -6.68
N ILE A 151 1.53 -15.85 -5.42
CA ILE A 151 1.80 -17.19 -4.89
C ILE A 151 0.51 -17.98 -4.68
N LEU A 152 -0.43 -17.43 -3.91
CA LEU A 152 -1.62 -18.19 -3.51
C LEU A 152 -2.58 -18.40 -4.68
N PHE A 153 -2.82 -17.39 -5.51
CA PHE A 153 -3.78 -17.52 -6.61
C PHE A 153 -3.39 -18.57 -7.67
N PRO A 154 -2.13 -18.67 -8.14
CA PRO A 154 -1.74 -19.78 -9.01
C PRO A 154 -1.88 -21.15 -8.34
N LEU A 155 -1.59 -21.25 -7.04
CA LEU A 155 -1.78 -22.49 -6.29
C LEU A 155 -3.26 -22.87 -6.22
N GLU A 156 -4.13 -21.91 -5.92
CA GLU A 156 -5.59 -22.06 -5.94
C GLU A 156 -6.07 -22.53 -7.32
N LEU A 157 -5.55 -21.94 -8.41
CA LEU A 157 -5.90 -22.34 -9.78
C LEU A 157 -5.42 -23.76 -10.11
N VAL A 158 -4.24 -24.18 -9.67
CA VAL A 158 -3.75 -25.56 -9.87
C VAL A 158 -4.60 -26.58 -9.11
N ILE A 159 -5.02 -26.26 -7.89
CA ILE A 159 -5.78 -27.17 -7.03
C ILE A 159 -7.24 -27.26 -7.49
N PHE A 160 -7.88 -26.11 -7.75
CA PHE A 160 -9.32 -26.04 -8.00
C PHE A 160 -9.67 -25.90 -9.48
N GLY A 161 -8.75 -25.43 -10.33
CA GLY A 161 -8.98 -25.24 -11.75
C GLY A 161 -10.24 -24.42 -12.03
N ASP A 162 -11.09 -24.96 -12.89
CA ASP A 162 -12.36 -24.34 -13.27
C ASP A 162 -13.39 -24.33 -12.13
N TYR A 163 -13.25 -25.20 -11.12
CA TYR A 163 -14.14 -25.19 -9.95
C TYR A 163 -13.96 -23.93 -9.10
N LEU A 164 -12.80 -23.24 -9.20
CA LEU A 164 -12.60 -21.95 -8.53
C LEU A 164 -13.62 -20.90 -8.97
N PHE A 165 -14.14 -21.06 -10.19
CA PHE A 165 -15.02 -20.14 -10.88
C PHE A 165 -16.40 -20.76 -11.15
N SER A 166 -16.75 -21.85 -10.45
CA SER A 166 -18.03 -22.55 -10.56
C SER A 166 -18.70 -22.72 -9.20
N ILE A 167 -20.02 -22.72 -9.20
CA ILE A 167 -20.85 -22.98 -8.01
C ILE A 167 -21.24 -24.46 -7.91
N ASN A 168 -21.09 -25.22 -9.00
CA ASN A 168 -21.55 -26.60 -9.06
C ASN A 168 -20.52 -27.51 -9.73
N PRO A 169 -19.77 -28.34 -8.96
CA PRO A 169 -19.66 -28.35 -7.50
C PRO A 169 -18.84 -27.16 -6.96
N SER A 170 -19.19 -26.71 -5.76
CA SER A 170 -18.39 -25.76 -4.97
C SER A 170 -17.03 -26.39 -4.59
N PRO A 171 -15.91 -25.64 -4.67
CA PRO A 171 -14.62 -26.09 -4.17
C PRO A 171 -14.52 -26.10 -2.63
N PHE A 172 -15.53 -25.56 -1.93
CA PHE A 172 -15.68 -25.54 -0.46
C PHE A 172 -16.86 -26.38 0.01
#